data_AF-A0A969GT93-F1
#
_entry.id   AF-A0A969GT93-F1
#
_cell.length_a   1.000
_cell.length_b   1.000
_cell.length_c   1.000
_cell.angle_alpha   90.00
_cell.angle_beta   90.00
_cell.angle_gamma   90.00
#
_symmetry.space_group_name_H-M   'P 1'
#
loop_
_entity.id
_entity.type
_entity.pdbx_description
1 polymer ?
#
loop_
_entity_poly.entity_id
_entity_poly.type
_entity_poly.pdbx_seq_one_letter_code
_entity_poly.pdbx_strand_id
1 'polypeptide(L)' 'MDSKSFELTLEQQFEIRRMQMEVQGMSREQALDLLLQASRLLMLKDNIVRHLLKQTSIQSIA' A
#
# COMPACT_ATOMS: atom_id res chain seq x y z
N MET A 1 12.95 1.11 14.37
CA MET A 1 11.72 0.65 13.70
C MET A 1 11.49 -0.77 14.15
N ASP A 2 10.48 -1.01 14.98
CA ASP A 2 10.18 -2.36 15.44
C ASP A 2 9.65 -3.19 14.26
N SER A 3 10.12 -4.43 14.12
CA SER A 3 9.70 -5.32 13.02
C SER A 3 8.17 -5.52 12.96
N LYS A 4 7.49 -5.39 14.10
CA LYS A 4 6.03 -5.48 14.22
C LYS A 4 5.28 -4.38 13.47
N SER A 5 5.89 -3.23 13.19
CA SER A 5 5.25 -2.12 12.48
C SER A 5 4.98 -2.42 11.00
N PHE A 6 5.61 -3.46 10.45
CA PHE A 6 5.41 -3.93 9.07
C PHE A 6 4.55 -5.19 8.97
N GLU A 7 4.11 -5.74 10.11
CA GLU A 7 3.17 -6.86 10.14
C GLU A 7 1.76 -6.34 9.84
N LEU A 8 1.02 -7.08 9.01
CA LEU A 8 -0.37 -6.75 8.72
C LEU A 8 -1.24 -6.98 9.96
N THR A 9 -2.15 -6.05 10.24
CA THR A 9 -3.19 -6.28 11.26
C THR A 9 -4.13 -7.41 10.81
N LEU A 10 -4.90 -7.96 11.74
CA LEU A 10 -5.88 -9.01 11.44
C LEU A 10 -6.88 -8.57 10.36
N GLU A 11 -7.35 -7.32 10.44
CA GLU A 11 -8.28 -6.71 9.49
C GLU A 11 -7.62 -6.56 8.11
N GLN A 12 -6.36 -6.14 8.06
CA GLN A 12 -5.63 -6.05 6.79
C GLN A 12 -5.41 -7.44 6.17
N GLN A 13 -5.14 -8.47 6.98
CA GLN A 13 -5.06 -9.85 6.50
C GLN A 13 -6.42 -10.35 5.97
N PHE A 14 -7.52 -10.00 6.63
CA PHE A 14 -8.87 -10.29 6.15
C PHE A 14 -9.15 -9.62 4.79
N GLU A 15 -8.79 -8.35 4.63
CA GLU A 15 -8.94 -7.63 3.36
C GLU A 15 -8.13 -8.27 2.23
N ILE A 16 -6.91 -8.75 2.51
CA ILE A 16 -6.12 -9.52 1.53
C ILE A 16 -6.87 -10.78 1.09
N ARG A 17 -7.48 -11.52 2.02
CA ARG A 17 -8.29 -12.71 1.69
C ARG A 17 -9.52 -12.36 0.86
N ARG A 18 -10.23 -11.29 1.20
CA ARG A 18 -11.37 -10.79 0.42
C ARG A 18 -10.97 -10.44 -1.00
N MET A 19 -9.90 -9.66 -1.16
CA MET A 19 -9.38 -9.25 -2.47
C MET A 19 -8.92 -10.44 -3.32
N GLN A 20 -8.31 -11.47 -2.71
CA GLN A 20 -7.93 -12.71 -3.42
C GLN A 20 -9.14 -13.40 -4.06
N MET A 21 -10.27 -13.45 -3.37
CA MET A 21 -11.50 -14.04 -3.92
C MET A 21 -12.09 -13.19 -5.04
N GLU A 22 -12.02 -11.86 -4.92
CA GLU A 22 -12.53 -10.94 -5.95
C GLU A 22 -11.71 -11.01 -7.24
N VAL A 23 -10.38 -11.11 -7.13
CA VAL A 23 -9.49 -11.22 -8.29
C VAL A 23 -9.70 -12.52 -9.07
N GLN A 24 -10.12 -13.61 -8.42
CA GLN A 24 -10.42 -14.88 -9.11
C GLN A 24 -11.60 -14.76 -10.09
N GLY A 25 -12.52 -13.81 -9.87
CA GLY A 25 -13.65 -13.55 -10.75
C GLY A 25 -13.37 -12.54 -11.87
N MET A 26 -12.18 -11.95 -11.92
CA MET A 26 -11.86 -10.88 -12.86
C MET A 26 -11.54 -11.40 -14.26
N SER A 27 -11.98 -10.64 -15.28
CA SER A 27 -11.45 -10.80 -16.63
C SER A 27 -9.98 -10.36 -16.69
N ARG A 28 -9.28 -10.81 -17.73
CA ARG A 28 -7.88 -10.39 -17.97
C ARG A 28 -7.73 -8.88 -18.07
N GLU A 29 -8.67 -8.20 -18.72
CA GLU A 29 -8.64 -6.75 -18.90
C GLU A 29 -8.83 -6.03 -17.56
N GLN A 30 -9.79 -6.47 -16.75
CA GLN A 30 -10.02 -5.93 -15.41
C GLN A 30 -8.80 -6.11 -14.50
N ALA A 31 -8.18 -7.30 -14.53
CA ALA A 31 -6.99 -7.58 -13.74
C ALA A 31 -5.78 -6.70 -14.16
N LEU A 32 -5.59 -6.48 -15.46
CA LEU A 32 -4.52 -5.61 -15.97
C LEU A 32 -4.76 -4.15 -15.61
N ASP A 33 -5.99 -3.65 -15.73
CA ASP A 33 -6.31 -2.29 -15.34
C ASP A 33 -6.12 -2.08 -13.83
N LEU A 34 -6.59 -3.02 -13.01
CA LEU A 34 -6.35 -3.00 -11.56
C LEU A 34 -4.86 -2.99 -11.23
N LEU A 35 -4.05 -3.80 -11.91
CA LEU A 35 -2.60 -3.84 -11.70
C LEU A 35 -1.94 -2.48 -12.01
N LEU A 36 -2.34 -1.83 -13.10
CA LEU A 36 -1.83 -0.51 -13.46
C LEU A 36 -2.24 0.56 -12.44
N GLN A 37 -3.49 0.51 -11.96
CA GLN A 37 -3.97 1.40 -10.90
C GLN A 37 -3.20 1.20 -9.59
N ALA A 38 -3.01 -0.06 -9.15
CA ALA A 38 -2.24 -0.39 -7.95
C ALA A 38 -0.78 0.09 -8.06
N SER A 39 -0.16 -0.09 -9.21
CA SER A 39 1.22 0.35 -9.47
C SER A 39 1.36 1.87 -9.37
N ARG A 40 0.40 2.63 -9.92
CA ARG A 40 0.35 4.10 -9.75
C ARG A 40 0.17 4.49 -8.30
N LEU A 41 -0.70 3.81 -7.56
CA LEU A 41 -0.95 4.11 -6.16
C LEU A 41 0.29 3.85 -5.29
N LEU A 42 1.07 2.82 -5.58
CA LEU A 42 2.33 2.54 -4.90
C LEU A 42 3.33 3.70 -5.07
N MET A 43 3.52 4.20 -6.29
CA MET A 43 4.40 5.36 -6.53
C MET A 43 3.95 6.61 -5.77
N LEU A 44 2.64 6.85 -5.68
CA LEU A 44 2.10 7.96 -4.91
C LEU A 44 2.34 7.78 -3.40
N LYS A 45 2.13 6.56 -2.88
CA LYS A 45 2.41 6.24 -1.47
C LYS A 45 3.89 6.42 -1.13
N ASP A 46 4.80 6.04 -2.02
CA ASP A 46 6.24 6.28 -1.85
C ASP A 46 6.58 7.76 -1.75
N ASN A 47 5.97 8.58 -2.61
CA ASN A 47 6.15 10.04 -2.57
C ASN A 47 5.63 10.63 -1.26
N ILE A 48 4.48 10.16 -0.75
CA ILE A 48 3.91 10.59 0.53
C ILE A 48 4.84 10.20 1.69
N VAL A 49 5.26 8.94 1.77
CA VAL A 49 6.18 8.47 2.81
C VAL A 49 7.48 9.29 2.78
N ARG A 50 8.06 9.52 1.60
CA ARG A 50 9.25 10.36 1.43
C ARG A 50 9.03 11.80 1.91
N HIS A 51 7.87 12.38 1.63
CA HIS A 51 7.53 13.72 2.07
C HIS A 51 7.39 13.79 3.60
N LEU A 52 6.65 12.87 4.21
CA LEU A 52 6.46 12.81 5.66
C LEU A 52 7.78 12.59 6.39
N LEU A 53 8.64 11.69 5.90
CA LEU A 53 9.97 11.48 6.48
C LEU A 53 10.82 12.75 6.47
N LYS A 54 10.80 13.51 5.37
CA LYS A 54 11.49 14.81 5.29
C LYS A 54 10.94 15.79 6.33
N GLN A 55 9.61 15.90 6.47
CA GLN A 55 8.99 16.80 7.45
C GLN A 55 9.38 16.43 8.88
N THR A 56 9.31 15.15 9.26
CA THR A 56 9.69 14.69 10.60
C THR A 56 11.18 14.90 10.87
N SER A 57 12.06 14.67 9.89
CA SER A 57 13.49 14.94 10.04
C SER A 57 13.81 16.43 10.22
N ILE A 58 13.09 17.32 9.52
CA ILE A 58 13.30 18.78 9.61
C ILE A 58 12.78 19.33 10.94
N GLN A 59 11.66 18.82 11.45
CA GLN A 59 11.12 19.20 12.77
C GLN A 59 11.99 18.75 13.95
N SER A 60 12.88 17.76 13.77
CA SER A 60 13.81 17.33 14.83
C SER A 60 15.06 18.22 14.98
N ILE A 61 15.27 19.17 14.07
CA ILE A 61 16.44 20.07 14.02
C ILE A 61 16.06 21.52 14.39
N ALA A 62 14.77 21.84 14.48
CA ALA A 62 14.23 23.14 14.90
C ALA A 62 13.67 23.08 16.33
#